data_AF-A0A3S9YJG7-F1
#
_entry.id   AF-A0A3S9YJG7-F1
#
_cell.length_a   1.000
_cell.length_b   1.000
_cell.length_c   1.000
_cell.angle_alpha   90.00
_cell.angle_beta   90.00
_cell.angle_gamma   90.00
#
_symmetry.space_group_name_H-M   'P 1'
#
loop_
_entity.id
_entity.type
_entity.pdbx_description
1 polymer ?
#
loop_
_entity_poly.entity_id
_entity_poly.type
_entity_poly.pdbx_seq_one_letter_code
_entity_poly.pdbx_strand_id
1 'polypeptide(L)'
;MTEPGADRPEINRVDCSDCDGWPAEDNIRISWVDTEKGLTEKGLIEIWHVPDCPTYLIERIMLEDGAQRAERRSAWAQASFPAAHQRLQAAAALAASDTAAVPFVAALTQLVQAQAADTAAFVGLDKWVEILDEYFPPKEPNPKPQ
;
A
#
# COMPACT_ATOMS: atom_id res chain seq x y z
N MET A 1 -39.09 8.68 1.51
CA MET A 1 -38.52 7.76 0.50
C MET A 1 -37.11 8.23 0.25
N THR A 2 -36.13 7.57 0.83
CA THR A 2 -34.70 7.87 0.67
C THR A 2 -34.21 7.14 -0.59
N GLU A 3 -33.67 7.87 -1.57
CA GLU A 3 -33.08 7.27 -2.76
C GLU A 3 -31.85 6.43 -2.38
N PRO A 4 -31.77 5.15 -2.77
CA PRO A 4 -30.60 4.31 -2.52
C PRO A 4 -29.57 4.51 -3.63
N GLY A 5 -28.96 5.70 -3.71
CA GLY A 5 -28.01 6.04 -4.78
C GLY A 5 -26.60 6.41 -4.31
N ALA A 6 -26.44 6.87 -3.06
CA ALA A 6 -25.25 7.61 -2.64
C ALA A 6 -24.02 6.77 -2.27
N ASP A 7 -24.09 5.43 -2.33
CA ASP A 7 -23.00 4.58 -1.82
C ASP A 7 -22.44 3.57 -2.84
N ARG A 8 -22.93 3.60 -4.09
CA ARG A 8 -22.36 2.77 -5.17
C ARG A 8 -21.23 3.51 -5.88
N PRO A 9 -20.08 2.87 -6.10
CA PRO A 9 -19.01 3.43 -6.92
C PRO A 9 -19.54 3.76 -8.33
N GLU A 10 -19.05 4.85 -8.90
CA GLU A 10 -19.24 5.14 -10.31
C GLU A 10 -18.52 4.05 -11.12
N ILE A 11 -19.23 3.40 -12.04
CA ILE A 11 -18.67 2.34 -12.88
C ILE A 11 -18.44 2.89 -14.28
N ASN A 12 -17.18 3.05 -14.64
CA ASN A 12 -16.72 3.37 -15.98
C ASN A 12 -16.54 2.06 -16.76
N ARG A 13 -17.46 1.77 -17.68
CA ARG A 13 -17.31 0.59 -18.55
C ARG A 13 -16.42 0.90 -19.73
N VAL A 14 -15.49 -0.01 -20.02
CA VAL A 14 -14.66 -0.02 -21.22
C VAL A 14 -15.02 -1.26 -22.04
N ASP A 15 -15.13 -1.09 -23.35
CA ASP A 15 -15.42 -2.19 -24.27
C ASP A 15 -14.11 -2.90 -24.65
N CYS A 16 -14.16 -4.24 -24.71
CA CYS A 16 -13.02 -5.02 -25.18
C CYS A 16 -12.87 -4.91 -26.71
N SER A 17 -11.64 -4.71 -27.19
CA SER A 17 -11.36 -4.61 -28.63
C SER A 17 -11.52 -5.93 -29.39
N ASP A 18 -11.41 -7.06 -28.68
CA ASP A 18 -11.35 -8.40 -29.29
C ASP A 18 -12.65 -9.18 -29.14
N CYS A 19 -13.58 -8.72 -28.29
CA CYS A 19 -14.88 -9.32 -28.15
C CYS A 19 -15.95 -8.30 -27.75
N ASP A 20 -17.16 -8.48 -28.23
CA ASP A 20 -18.34 -7.69 -27.85
C ASP A 20 -18.91 -8.14 -26.49
N GLY A 21 -18.04 -8.34 -25.50
CA GLY A 21 -18.41 -8.76 -24.15
C GLY A 21 -19.26 -7.69 -23.47
N TRP A 22 -20.38 -8.12 -22.89
CA TRP A 22 -21.30 -7.25 -22.16
C TRP A 22 -21.66 -7.86 -20.79
N PRO A 23 -22.33 -7.12 -19.88
CA PRO A 23 -22.86 -7.70 -18.66
C PRO A 23 -23.88 -8.81 -18.96
N ALA A 24 -23.44 -10.05 -18.81
CA ALA A 24 -24.25 -11.26 -18.92
C ALA A 24 -23.66 -12.33 -17.98
N GLU A 25 -24.49 -13.30 -17.59
CA GLU A 25 -24.12 -14.34 -16.63
C GLU A 25 -22.92 -15.18 -17.08
N ASP A 26 -22.86 -15.49 -18.38
CA ASP A 26 -21.79 -16.31 -18.97
C ASP A 26 -20.54 -15.50 -19.36
N ASN A 27 -20.59 -14.17 -19.22
CA ASN A 27 -19.47 -13.30 -19.54
C ASN A 27 -18.63 -13.02 -18.30
N ILE A 28 -17.34 -12.84 -18.53
CA ILE A 28 -16.34 -12.66 -17.48
C ILE A 28 -16.14 -11.17 -17.27
N ARG A 29 -16.27 -10.72 -16.02
CA ARG A 29 -16.02 -9.34 -15.62
C ARG A 29 -14.65 -9.20 -15.00
N ILE A 30 -13.86 -8.25 -15.48
CA ILE A 30 -12.67 -7.75 -14.79
C ILE A 30 -12.95 -6.32 -14.35
N SER A 31 -12.62 -6.02 -13.08
CA SER A 31 -12.86 -4.72 -12.46
C SER A 31 -11.64 -4.26 -11.68
N TRP A 32 -11.26 -2.98 -11.83
CA TRP A 32 -10.16 -2.37 -11.08
C TRP A 32 -10.51 -0.94 -10.65
N VAL A 33 -9.75 -0.43 -9.69
CA VAL A 33 -9.91 0.95 -9.20
C VAL A 33 -9.38 1.92 -10.26
N ASP A 34 -10.16 2.97 -10.52
CA ASP A 34 -9.71 4.09 -11.34
C ASP A 34 -8.65 4.89 -10.58
N THR A 35 -7.38 4.71 -10.95
CA THR A 35 -6.26 5.37 -10.29
C THR A 35 -6.16 6.86 -10.60
N GLU A 36 -6.83 7.35 -11.64
CA GLU A 36 -6.85 8.79 -11.98
C GLU A 36 -7.86 9.55 -11.12
N LYS A 37 -8.99 8.93 -10.76
CA LYS A 37 -9.97 9.46 -9.81
C LYS A 37 -9.58 9.22 -8.33
N GLY A 38 -8.60 8.35 -8.09
CA GLY A 38 -8.07 8.04 -6.77
C GLY A 38 -9.02 7.22 -5.90
N LEU A 39 -8.58 6.85 -4.68
CA LEU A 39 -9.39 6.03 -3.75
C LEU A 39 -10.54 6.83 -3.09
N THR A 40 -10.53 8.15 -3.19
CA THR A 40 -11.48 9.05 -2.51
C THR A 40 -12.73 9.32 -3.33
N GLU A 41 -12.61 9.34 -4.66
CA GLU A 41 -13.75 9.30 -5.58
C GLU A 41 -13.88 7.85 -6.03
N LYS A 42 -14.93 7.16 -5.56
CA LYS A 42 -15.13 5.71 -5.75
C LYS A 42 -15.40 5.39 -7.24
N GLY A 43 -14.40 5.46 -8.10
CA GLY A 43 -14.45 5.07 -9.50
C GLY A 43 -13.94 3.64 -9.69
N LEU A 44 -14.74 2.79 -10.31
CA LEU A 44 -14.31 1.49 -10.80
C LEU A 44 -14.31 1.51 -12.32
N ILE A 45 -13.27 0.94 -12.91
CA ILE A 45 -13.26 0.61 -14.33
C ILE A 45 -13.63 -0.86 -14.46
N GLU A 46 -14.55 -1.17 -15.36
CA GLU A 46 -14.97 -2.54 -15.65
C GLU A 46 -14.87 -2.83 -17.15
N ILE A 47 -14.40 -4.02 -17.49
CA ILE A 47 -14.42 -4.61 -18.82
C ILE A 47 -15.08 -5.99 -18.76
N TRP A 48 -15.79 -6.35 -19.82
CA TRP A 48 -16.49 -7.63 -19.93
C TRP A 48 -15.95 -8.41 -21.12
N HIS A 49 -15.79 -9.72 -20.95
CA HIS A 49 -15.29 -10.63 -21.98
C HIS A 49 -16.21 -11.84 -22.16
N VAL A 50 -16.31 -12.33 -23.39
CA VAL A 50 -16.81 -13.69 -23.62
C VAL A 50 -15.75 -14.72 -23.20
N PRO A 51 -16.12 -15.97 -22.81
CA PRO A 51 -15.18 -16.96 -22.27
C PRO A 51 -13.92 -17.22 -23.10
N ASP A 52 -14.04 -17.22 -24.43
CA ASP A 52 -12.95 -17.54 -25.36
C ASP A 52 -12.22 -16.28 -25.90
N CYS A 53 -12.38 -15.13 -25.25
CA CYS A 53 -11.74 -13.88 -25.66
C CYS A 53 -10.19 -13.95 -25.55
N PRO A 54 -9.44 -13.66 -26.64
CA PRO A 54 -7.97 -13.62 -26.60
C PRO A 54 -7.40 -12.58 -25.64
N THR A 55 -7.97 -11.36 -25.61
CA THR A 55 -7.56 -10.31 -24.66
C THR A 55 -7.72 -10.79 -23.21
N TYR A 56 -8.87 -11.41 -22.87
CA TYR A 56 -9.10 -11.95 -21.53
C TYR A 56 -8.05 -12.97 -21.11
N LEU A 57 -7.68 -13.89 -22.02
CA LEU A 57 -6.65 -14.88 -21.74
C LEU A 57 -5.31 -14.23 -21.38
N ILE A 58 -4.92 -13.18 -22.11
CA ILE A 58 -3.68 -12.42 -21.84
C ILE A 58 -3.78 -11.71 -20.48
N GLU A 59 -4.89 -11.03 -20.22
CA GLU A 59 -5.11 -10.33 -18.95
C GLU A 59 -5.06 -11.27 -17.75
N ARG A 60 -5.67 -12.46 -17.86
CA ARG A 60 -5.61 -13.49 -16.82
C ARG A 60 -4.17 -13.94 -16.55
N ILE A 61 -3.38 -14.20 -17.60
CA ILE A 61 -1.97 -14.57 -17.46
C ILE A 61 -1.19 -13.48 -16.72
N MET A 62 -1.38 -12.21 -17.12
CA MET A 62 -0.70 -11.07 -16.50
C MET A 62 -1.10 -10.90 -15.03
N LEU A 63 -2.38 -11.10 -14.71
CA LEU A 63 -2.90 -11.04 -13.34
C LEU A 63 -2.30 -12.14 -12.47
N GLU A 64 -2.30 -13.38 -12.94
CA GLU A 64 -1.76 -14.54 -12.22
C GLU A 64 -0.25 -14.41 -11.99
N ASP A 65 0.51 -14.04 -13.02
CA ASP A 65 1.96 -13.81 -12.92
C ASP A 65 2.26 -12.61 -12.00
N GLY A 66 1.44 -11.56 -12.06
CA GLY A 66 1.47 -10.44 -11.12
C GLY A 66 1.26 -10.85 -9.67
N ALA A 67 0.22 -11.63 -9.39
CA ALA A 67 -0.08 -12.16 -8.07
C ALA A 67 1.07 -13.02 -7.53
N GLN A 68 1.59 -13.95 -8.34
CA GLN A 68 2.72 -14.78 -7.94
C GLN A 68 3.99 -13.96 -7.66
N ARG A 69 4.27 -12.91 -8.45
CA ARG A 69 5.39 -12.00 -8.16
C ARG A 69 5.20 -11.28 -6.83
N ALA A 70 3.98 -10.82 -6.53
CA ALA A 70 3.67 -10.14 -5.28
C ALA A 70 3.87 -11.08 -4.07
N GLU A 71 3.38 -12.32 -4.17
CA GLU A 71 3.58 -13.36 -3.14
C GLU A 71 5.06 -13.66 -2.92
N ARG A 72 5.83 -13.90 -3.99
CA ARG A 72 7.28 -14.16 -3.89
C ARG A 72 8.02 -12.99 -3.25
N ARG A 73 7.68 -11.75 -3.61
CA ARG A 73 8.27 -10.55 -3.01
C ARG A 73 7.92 -10.43 -1.53
N SER A 74 6.67 -10.69 -1.16
CA SER A 74 6.23 -10.66 0.24
C SER A 74 6.97 -11.70 1.07
N ALA A 75 7.02 -12.94 0.60
CA ALA A 75 7.75 -14.03 1.27
C ALA A 75 9.26 -13.72 1.41
N TRP A 76 9.89 -13.20 0.36
CA TRP A 76 11.29 -12.75 0.42
C TRP A 76 11.49 -11.65 1.47
N ALA A 77 10.61 -10.65 1.50
CA ALA A 77 10.71 -9.53 2.43
C ALA A 77 10.56 -10.03 3.88
N GLN A 78 9.56 -10.86 4.17
CA GLN A 78 9.35 -11.45 5.49
C GLN A 78 10.56 -12.27 5.95
N ALA A 79 11.15 -13.08 5.07
CA ALA A 79 12.34 -13.87 5.41
C ALA A 79 13.61 -13.02 5.59
N SER A 80 13.76 -11.94 4.82
CA SER A 80 14.99 -11.13 4.78
C SER A 80 15.00 -9.99 5.80
N PHE A 81 13.83 -9.49 6.18
CA PHE A 81 13.69 -8.31 7.02
C PHE A 81 14.40 -8.43 8.38
N PRO A 82 14.31 -9.54 9.14
CA PRO A 82 14.99 -9.64 10.44
C PRO A 82 16.51 -9.44 10.35
N ALA A 83 17.16 -10.04 9.34
CA ALA A 83 18.60 -9.89 9.14
C ALA A 83 18.98 -8.49 8.64
N ALA A 84 18.15 -7.88 7.78
CA ALA A 84 18.34 -6.49 7.37
C ALA A 84 18.19 -5.51 8.56
N HIS A 85 17.21 -5.76 9.42
CA HIS A 85 16.96 -5.00 10.65
C HIS A 85 18.17 -5.05 11.60
N GLN A 86 18.75 -6.23 11.81
CA GLN A 86 19.96 -6.37 12.64
C GLN A 86 21.16 -5.61 12.07
N ARG A 87 21.37 -5.64 10.74
CA ARG A 87 22.44 -4.86 10.09
C ARG A 87 22.26 -3.35 10.30
N LEU A 88 21.01 -2.88 10.23
CA LEU A 88 20.70 -1.48 10.51
C LEU A 88 20.99 -1.11 11.96
N GLN A 89 20.57 -1.94 12.92
CA GLN A 89 20.87 -1.71 14.35
C GLN A 89 22.38 -1.68 14.63
N ALA A 90 23.16 -2.56 14.01
CA ALA A 90 24.61 -2.54 14.12
C ALA A 90 25.23 -1.25 13.54
N ALA A 91 24.77 -0.81 12.38
CA ALA A 91 25.22 0.44 11.78
C ALA A 91 24.85 1.68 12.63
N ALA A 92 23.65 1.69 13.21
CA ALA A 92 23.20 2.72 14.14
C ALA A 92 24.09 2.78 15.39
N ALA A 93 24.45 1.63 15.97
CA ALA A 93 25.35 1.58 17.12
C ALA A 93 26.75 2.15 16.81
N LEU A 94 27.25 1.97 15.59
CA LEU A 94 28.51 2.56 15.14
C LEU A 94 28.39 4.08 14.92
N ALA A 95 27.27 4.56 14.39
CA ALA A 95 27.04 5.98 14.15
C ALA A 95 26.83 6.78 15.45
N ALA A 96 26.41 6.12 16.54
CA ALA A 96 26.17 6.77 17.83
C ALA A 96 27.44 7.36 18.49
N SER A 97 28.64 7.07 17.98
CA SER A 97 29.87 7.75 18.43
C SER A 97 30.03 9.18 17.89
N ASP A 98 29.24 9.57 16.88
CA ASP A 98 29.16 10.95 16.40
C ASP A 98 28.05 11.70 17.15
N THR A 99 28.43 12.58 18.07
CA THR A 99 27.53 13.30 18.96
C THR A 99 26.50 14.18 18.24
N ALA A 100 26.79 14.65 17.02
CA ALA A 100 25.83 15.43 16.23
C ALA A 100 24.72 14.56 15.62
N ALA A 101 25.03 13.29 15.32
CA ALA A 101 24.10 12.36 14.67
C ALA A 101 23.23 11.57 15.66
N VAL A 102 23.58 11.55 16.95
CA VAL A 102 22.88 10.79 18.02
C VAL A 102 21.35 10.92 17.97
N PRO A 103 20.73 12.12 17.96
CA PRO A 103 19.26 12.23 17.99
C PRO A 103 18.62 11.65 16.73
N PHE A 104 19.27 11.79 15.57
CA PHE A 104 18.79 11.23 14.31
C PHE A 104 18.85 9.70 14.30
N VAL A 105 19.97 9.14 14.73
CA VAL A 105 20.18 7.70 14.83
C VAL A 105 19.19 7.08 15.82
N ALA A 106 18.92 7.75 16.95
CA ALA A 106 17.98 7.28 17.95
C ALA A 106 16.52 7.31 17.44
N ALA A 107 16.08 8.41 16.82
CA ALA A 107 14.75 8.52 16.22
C ALA A 107 14.52 7.47 15.14
N LEU A 108 15.48 7.30 14.22
CA LEU A 108 15.39 6.28 13.16
C LEU A 108 15.34 4.87 13.74
N THR A 109 16.11 4.59 14.79
CA THR A 109 16.09 3.28 15.46
C THR A 109 14.72 3.00 16.08
N GLN A 110 14.11 3.99 16.76
CA GLN A 110 12.77 3.83 17.34
C GLN A 110 11.69 3.60 16.27
N LEU A 111 11.72 4.34 15.16
CA LEU A 111 10.78 4.16 14.04
C LEU A 111 10.87 2.76 13.43
N VAL A 112 12.09 2.29 13.23
CA VAL A 112 12.34 0.97 12.65
C VAL A 112 11.93 -0.13 13.63
N GLN A 113 12.12 0.06 14.94
CA GLN A 113 11.60 -0.86 15.96
C GLN A 113 10.08 -0.88 15.99
N ALA A 114 9.41 0.27 15.89
CA ALA A 114 7.96 0.35 15.83
C ALA A 114 7.42 -0.40 14.60
N GLN A 115 8.08 -0.27 13.44
CA GLN A 115 7.75 -1.02 12.22
C GLN A 115 8.07 -2.52 12.33
N ALA A 116 9.08 -2.89 13.12
CA ALA A 116 9.48 -4.29 13.30
C ALA A 116 8.59 -5.05 14.29
N ALA A 117 7.92 -4.35 15.21
CA ALA A 117 6.99 -4.96 16.17
C ALA A 117 5.77 -5.58 15.49
N ASP A 118 5.33 -5.00 14.37
CA ASP A 118 4.35 -5.58 13.47
C ASP A 118 4.74 -5.29 12.02
N THR A 119 5.38 -6.27 11.38
CA THR A 119 5.87 -6.15 10.00
C THR A 119 4.75 -6.02 8.96
N ALA A 120 3.48 -6.22 9.36
CA ALA A 120 2.32 -6.02 8.50
C ALA A 120 1.65 -4.65 8.72
N ALA A 121 2.00 -3.93 9.80
CA ALA A 121 1.46 -2.62 10.10
C ALA A 121 2.37 -1.49 9.57
N PHE A 122 1.76 -0.34 9.27
CA PHE A 122 2.51 0.89 9.07
C PHE A 122 2.68 1.59 10.42
N VAL A 123 3.83 2.24 10.66
CA VAL A 123 3.93 3.21 11.76
C VAL A 123 2.98 4.37 11.49
N GLY A 124 1.96 4.51 12.34
CA GLY A 124 0.96 5.59 12.27
C GLY A 124 1.56 6.98 12.44
N LEU A 125 0.90 8.00 11.89
CA LEU A 125 1.38 9.39 11.91
C LEU A 125 1.50 9.96 13.33
N ASP A 126 0.58 9.58 14.22
CA ASP A 126 0.65 9.87 15.65
C ASP A 126 1.95 9.34 16.28
N LYS A 127 2.31 8.09 15.98
CA LYS A 127 3.54 7.48 16.47
C LYS A 127 4.80 8.12 15.87
N TRP A 128 4.74 8.53 14.61
CA TRP A 128 5.79 9.33 13.98
C TRP A 128 6.03 10.64 14.73
N VAL A 129 4.96 11.39 15.04
CA VAL A 129 5.06 12.67 15.75
C VAL A 129 5.62 12.47 17.16
N GLU A 130 5.16 11.46 17.90
CA GLU A 130 5.69 11.14 19.24
C GLU A 130 7.21 10.92 19.23
N ILE A 131 7.70 10.08 18.31
CA ILE A 131 9.12 9.75 18.24
C ILE A 131 9.94 10.97 17.82
N LEU A 132 9.45 11.75 16.85
CA LEU A 132 10.17 12.93 16.39
C LEU A 132 10.22 14.03 17.46
N ASP A 133 9.13 14.29 18.18
CA ASP A 133 9.09 15.30 19.25
C ASP A 133 9.99 14.91 20.44
N GLU A 134 10.19 13.62 20.71
CA GLU A 134 11.13 13.15 21.76
C GLU A 134 12.58 13.53 21.44
N TYR A 135 13.02 13.35 20.19
CA TYR A 135 14.43 13.57 19.79
C TYR A 135 14.70 14.94 19.16
N PHE A 136 13.66 15.59 18.65
CA PHE A 136 13.70 16.90 18.00
C PHE A 136 12.58 17.79 18.56
N PRO A 137 12.62 18.11 19.87
CA PRO A 137 11.54 18.84 20.51
C PRO A 137 11.32 20.20 19.83
N PRO A 138 10.06 20.60 19.61
CA PRO A 138 9.76 21.88 19.00
C PRO A 138 10.26 23.02 19.90
N LYS A 139 10.74 24.10 19.29
CA LYS A 139 11.27 25.27 20.01
C LYS A 139 10.20 25.99 20.84
N GLU A 140 8.93 25.80 20.47
CA GLU A 140 7.76 26.28 21.19
C GLU A 140 6.78 25.10 21.40
N PRO A 141 5.99 25.08 22.48
CA PRO A 141 5.10 23.96 22.75
C PRO A 141 4.06 23.81 21.64
N ASN A 142 4.00 22.63 21.01
CA ASN A 142 2.89 22.31 20.13
C ASN A 142 1.59 22.30 20.95
N PRO A 143 0.51 22.97 20.51
CA PRO A 143 -0.79 22.82 21.14
C PRO A 143 -1.20 21.35 21.04
N LYS A 144 -1.35 20.68 22.19
CA LYS A 144 -1.79 19.28 22.22
C LYS A 144 -3.20 19.19 21.62
N PRO A 145 -3.48 18.15 20.81
CA PRO A 145 -4.85 17.88 20.39
C PRO A 145 -5.72 17.63 21.62
N GLN A 146 -6.92 18.22 21.61
CA GLN A 146 -7.94 18.06 22.66
C GLN A 146 -8.56 16.67 22.63
#